data_AF-A0A956JW54-F1
#
_entry.id   AF-A0A956JW54-F1
#
_cell.length_a   1.000
_cell.length_b   1.000
_cell.length_c   1.000
_cell.angle_alpha   90.00
_cell.angle_beta   90.00
_cell.angle_gamma   90.00
#
_symmetry.space_group_name_H-M   'P 1'
#
loop_
_entity.id
_entity.type
_entity.pdbx_description
1 polymer ?
#
loop_
_entity_poly.entity_id
_entity_poly.type
_entity_poly.pdbx_seq_one_letter_code
_entity_poly.pdbx_strand_id
1 'polypeptide(L)'
;MSRPVAVVVLALSIALVAPVVASAAPDADVTTLRDRVARDGSPRSRIALAAALSKRGGKADVDEARALLADAVRDAPDDDVVASARCGFLAQHDTAAAARTCIDPVLAAHPDSGPAHLIAATIAGLEHGFLEADMHLDRAEQAGMPYHTIFLMRMQLDAADDEARAARSAGPSWLPKEWALVPLGIVSLWFCWCLLIAVPAWLLSGLTGWRARRARAPRSRGGVLARLGGVAIWLVGGTIAATLPLAAIVLLGAGVCGVLAHGLTASGDLLWSGLLAAATVGGIVVMVRRSLAPPRQLDPGARVDLDARPELRRLLDEIAGQIGVAPAVAVFVTAAPGTQASIY
;
A
#
# COMPACT_ATOMS: atom_id res chain seq x y z
N MET A 1 -8.75 -12.45 10.20
CA MET A 1 -10.05 -12.01 9.68
C MET A 1 -10.91 -11.62 10.85
N SER A 2 -11.10 -10.32 11.05
CA SER A 2 -11.91 -9.77 12.12
C SER A 2 -13.38 -10.18 11.88
N ARG A 3 -13.99 -10.84 12.87
CA ARG A 3 -15.38 -11.28 12.87
C ARG A 3 -16.47 -10.18 12.97
N PRO A 4 -16.22 -8.88 13.27
CA PRO A 4 -17.33 -7.95 13.52
C PRO A 4 -18.06 -7.54 12.24
N VAL A 5 -17.35 -7.34 11.11
CA VAL A 5 -17.96 -6.97 9.82
C VAL A 5 -18.93 -8.06 9.34
N ALA A 6 -18.55 -9.33 9.47
CA ALA A 6 -19.41 -10.45 9.09
C ALA A 6 -20.68 -10.53 9.96
N VAL A 7 -20.63 -10.13 11.23
CA VAL A 7 -21.80 -10.17 12.14
C VAL A 7 -22.77 -9.03 11.85
N VAL A 8 -22.27 -7.83 11.54
CA VAL A 8 -23.12 -6.68 11.14
C VAL A 8 -23.79 -6.96 9.80
N VAL A 9 -23.04 -7.53 8.84
CA VAL A 9 -23.56 -7.92 7.53
C VAL A 9 -24.59 -9.06 7.61
N LEU A 10 -24.39 -10.07 8.47
CA LEU A 10 -25.37 -11.14 8.66
C LEU A 10 -26.66 -10.64 9.32
N ALA A 11 -26.56 -9.66 10.22
CA ALA A 11 -27.71 -8.99 10.82
C ALA A 11 -28.46 -8.12 9.79
N LEU A 12 -27.74 -7.49 8.85
CA LEU A 12 -28.30 -6.76 7.70
C LEU A 12 -29.24 -7.65 6.89
N SER A 13 -28.78 -8.83 6.47
CA SER A 13 -29.52 -9.71 5.55
C SER A 13 -30.83 -10.26 6.14
N ILE A 14 -30.87 -10.49 7.47
CA ILE A 14 -32.06 -11.02 8.15
C ILE A 14 -33.17 -9.95 8.27
N ALA A 15 -32.81 -8.67 8.39
CA ALA A 15 -33.77 -7.58 8.55
C ALA A 15 -34.38 -7.11 7.21
N LEU A 16 -33.69 -7.34 6.08
CA LEU A 16 -34.02 -6.71 4.79
C LEU A 16 -34.91 -7.53 3.85
N VAL A 17 -35.00 -8.86 4.02
CA VAL A 17 -36.00 -9.68 3.30
C VAL A 17 -37.37 -9.59 4.00
N ALA A 18 -37.38 -9.20 5.28
CA ALA A 18 -38.60 -9.09 6.06
C ALA A 18 -39.66 -8.14 5.46
N PRO A 19 -39.39 -6.90 5.00
CA PRO A 19 -40.44 -5.97 4.59
C PRO A 19 -41.14 -6.34 3.28
N VAL A 20 -40.47 -6.99 2.32
CA VAL A 20 -41.13 -7.49 1.09
C VAL A 20 -42.02 -8.69 1.40
N VAL A 21 -41.70 -9.44 2.45
CA VAL A 21 -42.47 -10.59 2.95
C VAL A 21 -43.39 -10.21 4.13
N ALA A 22 -43.32 -8.99 4.69
CA ALA A 22 -43.91 -8.59 5.98
C ALA A 22 -45.43 -8.47 5.99
N SER A 23 -46.10 -8.70 4.86
CA SER A 23 -47.53 -8.99 4.90
C SER A 23 -47.83 -10.40 5.43
N ALA A 24 -46.84 -11.29 5.47
CA ALA A 24 -46.88 -12.57 6.19
C ALA A 24 -46.36 -12.34 7.62
N ALA A 25 -47.20 -12.67 8.60
CA ALA A 25 -46.94 -12.43 10.02
C ALA A 25 -45.52 -12.85 10.44
N PRO A 26 -44.71 -11.94 11.03
CA PRO A 26 -43.29 -12.17 11.35
C PRO A 26 -43.02 -13.31 12.35
N ASP A 27 -44.09 -13.82 12.98
CA ASP A 27 -44.07 -14.94 13.95
C ASP A 27 -44.84 -16.17 13.44
N ALA A 28 -45.17 -16.24 12.14
CA ALA A 28 -45.84 -17.41 11.59
C ALA A 28 -44.93 -18.64 11.74
N ASP A 29 -45.41 -19.64 12.48
CA ASP A 29 -44.71 -20.90 12.66
C ASP A 29 -44.46 -21.57 11.30
N VAL A 30 -43.28 -22.15 11.13
CA VAL A 30 -42.86 -22.85 9.90
C VAL A 30 -43.86 -23.95 9.54
N THR A 31 -44.47 -24.60 10.53
CA THR A 31 -45.53 -25.60 10.31
C THR A 31 -46.75 -24.99 9.60
N THR A 32 -47.20 -23.81 10.04
CA THR A 32 -48.34 -23.10 9.45
C THR A 32 -48.04 -22.64 8.02
N LEU A 33 -46.81 -22.21 7.76
CA LEU A 33 -46.36 -21.83 6.42
C LEU A 33 -46.25 -23.04 5.48
N ARG A 34 -45.76 -24.19 5.96
CA ARG A 34 -45.76 -25.45 5.19
C ARG A 34 -47.17 -25.90 4.84
N ASP A 35 -48.09 -25.86 5.79
CA ASP A 35 -49.51 -26.13 5.57
C ASP A 35 -50.14 -25.19 4.53
N ARG A 36 -49.76 -23.91 4.56
CA ARG A 36 -50.21 -22.93 3.57
C ARG A 36 -49.65 -23.24 2.18
N VAL A 37 -48.36 -23.56 2.07
CA VAL A 37 -47.75 -23.97 0.80
C VAL A 37 -48.41 -25.25 0.27
N ALA A 38 -48.76 -26.21 1.13
CA ALA A 38 -49.44 -27.42 0.73
C ALA A 38 -50.87 -27.18 0.21
N ARG A 39 -51.58 -26.17 0.73
CA ARG A 39 -52.95 -25.82 0.30
C ARG A 39 -53.01 -24.90 -0.91
N ASP A 40 -52.18 -23.86 -0.93
CA ASP A 40 -52.23 -22.77 -1.93
C ASP A 40 -51.20 -22.96 -3.05
N GLY A 41 -50.03 -23.53 -2.74
CA GLY A 41 -48.98 -23.82 -3.72
C GLY A 41 -48.38 -22.59 -4.43
N SER A 42 -48.86 -21.38 -4.16
CA SER A 42 -48.51 -20.16 -4.88
C SER A 42 -47.04 -19.78 -4.69
N PRO A 43 -46.38 -19.16 -5.69
CA PRO A 43 -45.00 -18.66 -5.55
C PRO A 43 -44.80 -17.79 -4.30
N ARG A 44 -45.77 -16.93 -3.97
CA ARG A 44 -45.72 -16.08 -2.77
C ARG A 44 -45.76 -16.86 -1.46
N SER A 45 -46.56 -17.94 -1.38
CA SER A 45 -46.56 -18.81 -0.20
C SER A 45 -45.20 -19.50 0.00
N ARG A 46 -44.55 -19.90 -1.10
CA ARG A 46 -43.20 -20.51 -1.07
C ARG A 46 -42.12 -19.51 -0.65
N ILE A 47 -42.19 -18.27 -1.12
CA ILE A 47 -41.27 -17.19 -0.69
C ILE A 47 -41.39 -16.96 0.82
N ALA A 48 -42.62 -16.88 1.34
CA ALA A 48 -42.85 -16.69 2.77
C ALA A 48 -42.26 -17.83 3.61
N LEU A 49 -42.47 -19.08 3.19
CA LEU A 49 -41.86 -20.26 3.84
C LEU A 49 -40.33 -20.22 3.73
N ALA A 50 -39.77 -19.93 2.55
CA ALA A 50 -38.34 -19.85 2.33
C ALA A 50 -37.67 -18.78 3.21
N ALA A 51 -38.31 -17.62 3.40
CA ALA A 51 -37.83 -16.56 4.30
C ALA A 51 -37.80 -17.03 5.77
N ALA A 52 -38.84 -17.73 6.22
CA ALA A 52 -38.89 -18.29 7.58
C ALA A 52 -37.83 -19.38 7.82
N LEU A 53 -37.63 -20.26 6.84
CA LEU A 53 -36.59 -21.30 6.87
C LEU A 53 -35.18 -20.69 6.86
N SER A 54 -34.95 -19.69 6.00
CA SER A 54 -33.71 -18.91 5.94
C SER A 54 -33.36 -18.29 7.30
N LYS A 55 -34.34 -17.68 7.97
CA LYS A 55 -34.17 -17.07 9.31
C LYS A 55 -33.78 -18.09 10.39
N ARG A 56 -34.24 -19.35 10.28
CA ARG A 56 -33.87 -20.42 11.22
C ARG A 56 -32.41 -20.88 11.05
N GLY A 57 -31.87 -20.77 9.83
CA GLY A 57 -30.44 -20.94 9.55
C GLY A 57 -29.89 -22.37 9.63
N GLY A 58 -30.75 -23.38 9.79
CA GLY A 58 -30.33 -24.79 9.72
C GLY A 58 -29.95 -25.16 8.28
N LYS A 59 -28.90 -25.97 8.09
CA LYS A 59 -28.46 -26.37 6.73
C LYS A 59 -29.61 -26.95 5.89
N ALA A 60 -30.39 -27.87 6.45
CA ALA A 60 -31.55 -28.45 5.78
C ALA A 60 -32.62 -27.40 5.43
N ASP A 61 -32.78 -26.38 6.27
CA ASP A 61 -33.75 -25.30 6.04
C ASP A 61 -33.29 -24.36 4.93
N VAL A 62 -32.00 -24.06 4.88
CA VAL A 62 -31.39 -23.27 3.81
C VAL A 62 -31.49 -24.02 2.47
N ASP A 63 -31.25 -25.33 2.47
CA ASP A 63 -31.40 -26.16 1.27
C ASP A 63 -32.87 -26.24 0.81
N GLU A 64 -33.83 -26.40 1.74
CA GLU A 64 -35.27 -26.37 1.44
C GLU A 64 -35.73 -24.99 0.93
N ALA A 65 -35.30 -23.90 1.57
CA ALA A 65 -35.59 -22.53 1.15
C ALA A 65 -35.08 -22.26 -0.27
N ARG A 66 -33.87 -22.73 -0.58
CA ARG A 66 -33.27 -22.62 -1.91
C ARG A 66 -34.12 -23.33 -2.97
N ALA A 67 -34.57 -24.55 -2.68
CA ALA A 67 -35.43 -25.32 -3.59
C ALA A 67 -36.78 -24.61 -3.81
N LEU A 68 -37.42 -24.15 -2.73
CA LEU A 68 -38.69 -23.43 -2.78
C LEU A 68 -38.62 -22.17 -3.66
N LEU A 69 -37.55 -21.39 -3.54
CA LEU A 69 -37.34 -20.18 -4.34
C LEU A 69 -37.05 -20.52 -5.81
N ALA A 70 -36.30 -21.59 -6.08
CA ALA A 70 -36.06 -22.04 -7.46
C ALA A 70 -37.34 -22.51 -8.14
N ASP A 71 -38.22 -23.21 -7.42
CA ASP A 71 -39.52 -23.63 -7.95
C ASP A 71 -40.49 -22.43 -8.09
N ALA A 72 -40.46 -21.47 -7.16
CA ALA A 72 -41.26 -20.25 -7.26
C ALA A 72 -40.91 -19.43 -8.51
N VAL A 73 -39.61 -19.23 -8.81
CA VAL A 73 -39.16 -18.54 -10.03
C VAL A 73 -39.53 -19.31 -11.29
N ARG A 74 -39.52 -20.65 -11.25
CA ARG A 74 -39.94 -21.47 -12.40
C ARG A 74 -41.42 -21.29 -12.72
N ASP A 75 -42.24 -21.20 -11.69
CA ASP A 75 -43.69 -21.08 -11.83
C ASP A 75 -44.15 -19.65 -12.20
N ALA A 76 -43.36 -18.63 -11.83
CA ALA A 76 -43.63 -17.23 -12.13
C ALA A 76 -42.34 -16.49 -12.56
N PRO A 77 -41.83 -16.74 -13.79
CA PRO A 77 -40.56 -16.18 -14.25
C PRO A 77 -40.59 -14.66 -14.48
N ASP A 78 -41.78 -14.10 -14.75
CA ASP A 78 -41.98 -12.67 -15.02
C ASP A 78 -42.39 -11.86 -13.77
N ASP A 79 -42.48 -12.51 -12.59
CA ASP A 79 -42.77 -11.83 -11.32
C ASP A 79 -41.45 -11.35 -10.70
N ASP A 80 -41.22 -10.05 -10.76
CA ASP A 80 -40.03 -9.37 -10.29
C ASP A 80 -39.80 -9.54 -8.78
N VAL A 81 -40.88 -9.62 -8.00
CA VAL A 81 -40.82 -9.88 -6.55
C VAL A 81 -40.28 -11.29 -6.29
N VAL A 82 -40.75 -12.28 -7.05
CA VAL A 82 -40.30 -13.67 -6.94
C VAL A 82 -38.83 -13.81 -7.33
N ALA A 83 -38.43 -13.20 -8.44
CA ALA A 83 -37.05 -13.21 -8.89
C ALA A 83 -36.12 -12.48 -7.89
N SER A 84 -36.51 -11.30 -7.42
CA SER A 84 -35.76 -10.52 -6.43
C SER A 84 -35.60 -11.25 -5.10
N ALA A 85 -36.63 -11.98 -4.64
CA ALA A 85 -36.55 -12.77 -3.41
C ALA A 85 -35.49 -13.89 -3.51
N ARG A 86 -35.38 -14.56 -4.67
CA ARG A 86 -34.31 -15.54 -4.91
C ARG A 86 -32.93 -14.89 -4.87
N CYS A 87 -32.76 -13.73 -5.49
CA CYS A 87 -31.47 -13.03 -5.50
C CYS A 87 -31.08 -12.52 -4.11
N GLY A 88 -32.05 -12.03 -3.32
CA GLY A 88 -31.85 -11.66 -1.92
C GLY A 88 -31.42 -12.85 -1.05
N PHE A 89 -32.00 -14.03 -1.28
CA PHE A 89 -31.56 -15.27 -0.63
C PHE A 89 -30.11 -15.62 -0.96
N LEU A 90 -29.69 -15.49 -2.23
CA LEU A 90 -28.31 -15.71 -2.63
C LEU A 90 -27.34 -14.69 -2.02
N ALA A 91 -27.75 -13.42 -1.89
CA ALA A 91 -26.95 -12.40 -1.21
C ALA A 91 -26.70 -12.75 0.27
N GLN A 92 -27.65 -13.45 0.90
CA GLN A 92 -27.55 -13.84 2.31
C GLN A 92 -26.77 -15.14 2.54
N HIS A 93 -26.94 -16.15 1.69
CA HIS A 93 -26.48 -17.52 1.94
C HIS A 93 -25.42 -18.04 0.96
N ASP A 94 -25.03 -17.23 -0.03
CA ASP A 94 -24.04 -17.58 -1.04
C ASP A 94 -23.01 -16.43 -1.16
N THR A 95 -22.40 -16.27 -2.34
CA THR A 95 -21.45 -15.20 -2.65
C THR A 95 -22.14 -13.96 -3.22
N ALA A 96 -21.60 -12.77 -2.95
CA ALA A 96 -22.05 -11.53 -3.58
C ALA A 96 -22.05 -11.62 -5.11
N ALA A 97 -21.06 -12.30 -5.70
CA ALA A 97 -20.99 -12.54 -7.14
C ALA A 97 -22.15 -13.38 -7.70
N ALA A 98 -22.58 -14.43 -6.98
CA ALA A 98 -23.75 -15.23 -7.34
C ALA A 98 -25.04 -14.40 -7.24
N ALA A 99 -25.15 -13.57 -6.20
CA ALA A 99 -26.28 -12.65 -6.04
C ALA A 99 -26.33 -11.59 -7.14
N ARG A 100 -25.18 -11.02 -7.53
CA ARG A 100 -25.09 -10.08 -8.67
C ARG A 100 -25.50 -10.72 -9.99
N THR A 101 -24.96 -11.91 -10.28
CA THR A 101 -25.34 -12.68 -11.48
C THR A 101 -26.85 -12.96 -11.54
N CYS A 102 -27.50 -13.09 -10.38
CA CYS A 102 -28.94 -13.25 -10.27
C CYS A 102 -29.71 -11.93 -10.50
N ILE A 103 -29.26 -10.82 -9.90
CA ILE A 103 -30.04 -9.56 -9.89
C ILE A 103 -29.93 -8.76 -11.20
N ASP A 104 -28.80 -8.85 -11.91
CA ASP A 104 -28.59 -8.06 -13.14
C ASP A 104 -29.64 -8.36 -14.23
N PRO A 105 -29.98 -9.63 -14.53
CA PRO A 105 -31.07 -9.93 -15.47
C PRO A 105 -32.44 -9.43 -15.00
N VAL A 106 -32.70 -9.43 -13.68
CA VAL A 106 -33.97 -8.96 -13.12
C VAL A 106 -34.11 -7.45 -13.31
N LEU A 107 -33.04 -6.68 -13.04
CA LEU A 107 -33.01 -5.24 -13.29
C LEU A 107 -33.10 -4.90 -14.78
N ALA A 108 -32.51 -5.73 -15.64
CA ALA A 108 -32.62 -5.53 -17.09
C ALA A 108 -34.07 -5.74 -17.59
N ALA A 109 -34.78 -6.73 -17.04
CA ALA A 109 -36.17 -7.02 -17.38
C ALA A 109 -37.17 -6.06 -16.72
N HIS A 110 -36.88 -5.63 -15.49
CA HIS A 110 -37.76 -4.81 -14.65
C HIS A 110 -36.99 -3.61 -14.08
N PRO A 111 -36.64 -2.61 -14.91
CA PRO A 111 -35.80 -1.48 -14.51
C PRO A 111 -36.43 -0.58 -13.44
N ASP A 112 -37.75 -0.61 -13.29
CA ASP A 112 -38.48 0.19 -12.28
C ASP A 112 -38.88 -0.66 -11.06
N SER A 113 -38.33 -1.87 -10.89
CA SER A 113 -38.65 -2.74 -9.76
C SER A 113 -38.00 -2.24 -8.47
N GLY A 114 -38.83 -1.72 -7.57
CA GLY A 114 -38.41 -1.31 -6.22
C GLY A 114 -37.72 -2.43 -5.43
N PRO A 115 -38.30 -3.65 -5.36
CA PRO A 115 -37.67 -4.80 -4.71
C PRO A 115 -36.32 -5.17 -5.33
N ALA A 116 -36.20 -5.17 -6.66
CA ALA A 116 -34.94 -5.53 -7.32
C ALA A 116 -33.83 -4.51 -7.00
N HIS A 117 -34.17 -3.21 -7.01
CA HIS A 117 -33.24 -2.16 -6.60
C HIS A 117 -32.86 -2.21 -5.13
N LEU A 118 -33.77 -2.56 -4.22
CA LEU A 118 -33.43 -2.77 -2.81
C LEU A 118 -32.41 -3.92 -2.63
N ILE A 119 -32.57 -5.02 -3.36
CA ILE A 119 -31.62 -6.14 -3.33
C ILE A 119 -30.29 -5.76 -3.97
N ALA A 120 -30.30 -5.03 -5.09
CA ALA A 120 -29.09 -4.53 -5.73
C ALA A 120 -28.30 -3.57 -4.83
N ALA A 121 -28.99 -2.69 -4.08
CA ALA A 121 -28.35 -1.85 -3.07
C ALA A 121 -27.65 -2.68 -1.98
N THR A 122 -28.31 -3.75 -1.52
CA THR A 122 -27.72 -4.69 -0.57
C THR A 122 -26.45 -5.34 -1.12
N ILE A 123 -26.51 -5.84 -2.36
CA ILE A 123 -25.36 -6.48 -3.01
C ILE A 123 -24.20 -5.49 -3.19
N ALA A 124 -24.47 -4.26 -3.64
CA ALA A 124 -23.46 -3.21 -3.75
C ALA A 124 -22.81 -2.87 -2.39
N GLY A 125 -23.61 -2.81 -1.31
CA GLY A 125 -23.10 -2.64 0.05
C GLY A 125 -22.19 -3.78 0.52
N LEU A 126 -22.55 -5.04 0.21
CA LEU A 126 -21.73 -6.22 0.51
C LEU A 126 -20.35 -6.17 -0.17
N GLU A 127 -20.26 -5.53 -1.32
CA GLU A 127 -19.03 -5.36 -2.08
C GLU A 127 -18.28 -4.05 -1.79
N HIS A 128 -18.71 -3.31 -0.76
CA HIS A 128 -18.17 -2.00 -0.39
C HIS A 128 -18.37 -0.90 -1.46
N GLY A 129 -19.31 -1.10 -2.39
CA GLY A 129 -19.76 -0.11 -3.37
C GLY A 129 -20.84 0.81 -2.79
N PHE A 130 -20.56 1.53 -1.70
CA PHE A 130 -21.57 2.31 -0.97
C PHE A 130 -22.26 3.40 -1.82
N LEU A 131 -21.53 4.03 -2.74
CA LEU A 131 -22.12 5.00 -3.67
C LEU A 131 -23.13 4.35 -4.62
N GLU A 132 -22.80 3.17 -5.16
CA GLU A 132 -23.70 2.41 -6.03
C GLU A 132 -24.91 1.91 -5.23
N ALA A 133 -24.71 1.52 -3.97
CA ALA A 133 -25.78 1.12 -3.07
C ALA A 133 -26.80 2.27 -2.87
N ASP A 134 -26.33 3.49 -2.60
CA ASP A 134 -27.20 4.67 -2.47
C ASP A 134 -27.97 4.97 -3.76
N MET A 135 -27.30 4.89 -4.93
CA MET A 135 -27.98 5.08 -6.22
C MET A 135 -29.13 4.08 -6.42
N HIS A 136 -28.97 2.84 -5.96
CA HIS A 136 -30.04 1.85 -6.01
C HIS A 136 -31.14 2.12 -4.99
N LEU A 137 -30.83 2.62 -3.79
CA LEU A 137 -31.85 3.03 -2.82
C LEU A 137 -32.68 4.21 -3.33
N ASP A 138 -32.07 5.17 -4.01
CA ASP A 138 -32.80 6.28 -4.65
C ASP A 138 -33.79 5.76 -5.70
N ARG A 139 -33.38 4.80 -6.53
CA ARG A 139 -34.28 4.18 -7.51
C ARG A 139 -35.37 3.33 -6.85
N ALA A 140 -35.05 2.62 -5.77
CA ALA A 140 -36.04 1.87 -5.00
C ALA A 140 -37.10 2.81 -4.37
N GLU A 141 -36.67 3.96 -3.85
CA GLU A 141 -37.55 5.02 -3.33
C GLU A 141 -38.44 5.60 -4.45
N GLN A 142 -37.87 5.89 -5.62
CA GLN A 142 -38.62 6.36 -6.80
C GLN A 142 -39.65 5.33 -7.31
N ALA A 143 -39.34 4.03 -7.19
CA ALA A 143 -40.24 2.94 -7.49
C ALA A 143 -41.33 2.71 -6.42
N GLY A 144 -41.41 3.57 -5.39
CA GLY A 144 -42.46 3.56 -4.38
C GLY A 144 -42.20 2.62 -3.20
N MET A 145 -40.95 2.20 -2.97
CA MET A 145 -40.62 1.44 -1.76
C MET A 145 -40.90 2.27 -0.49
N PRO A 146 -41.36 1.64 0.61
CA PRO A 146 -41.67 2.37 1.82
C PRO A 146 -40.46 3.13 2.36
N TYR A 147 -40.64 4.43 2.62
CA TYR A 147 -39.59 5.31 3.16
C TYR A 147 -38.89 4.71 4.39
N HIS A 148 -39.65 4.06 5.28
CA HIS A 148 -39.08 3.42 6.48
C HIS A 148 -38.06 2.32 6.13
N THR A 149 -38.31 1.52 5.09
CA THR A 149 -37.38 0.48 4.63
C THR A 149 -36.12 1.10 4.03
N ILE A 150 -36.26 2.14 3.21
CA ILE A 150 -35.13 2.87 2.62
C ILE A 150 -34.29 3.54 3.71
N PHE A 151 -34.93 4.20 4.68
CA PHE A 151 -34.27 4.85 5.81
C PHE A 151 -33.44 3.87 6.64
N LEU A 152 -34.02 2.71 7.01
CA LEU A 152 -33.29 1.69 7.76
C LEU A 152 -32.09 1.17 6.97
N MET A 153 -32.23 1.02 5.66
CA MET A 153 -31.15 0.53 4.81
C MET A 153 -30.03 1.57 4.65
N ARG A 154 -30.36 2.86 4.42
CA ARG A 154 -29.35 3.94 4.39
C ARG A 154 -28.59 4.02 5.71
N MET A 155 -29.29 4.01 6.84
CA MET A 155 -28.67 4.02 8.17
C MET A 155 -27.70 2.85 8.37
N GLN A 156 -28.03 1.67 7.84
CA GLN A 156 -27.17 0.50 7.90
C GLN A 156 -25.95 0.60 6.98
N LEU A 157 -26.12 1.11 5.77
CA LEU A 157 -25.02 1.36 4.84
C LEU A 157 -24.06 2.43 5.36
N ASP A 158 -24.56 3.52 5.95
CA ASP A 158 -23.76 4.57 6.56
C ASP A 158 -22.87 4.01 7.68
N ALA A 159 -23.46 3.20 8.56
CA ALA A 159 -22.71 2.54 9.64
C ALA A 159 -21.62 1.59 9.09
N ALA A 160 -21.92 0.86 8.01
CA ALA A 160 -20.96 -0.03 7.37
C ALA A 160 -19.84 0.72 6.63
N ASP A 161 -20.14 1.85 5.98
CA ASP A 161 -19.14 2.71 5.34
C ASP A 161 -18.23 3.36 6.38
N ASP A 162 -18.78 3.85 7.49
CA ASP A 162 -17.99 4.38 8.60
C ASP A 162 -17.07 3.33 9.20
N GLU A 163 -17.52 2.08 9.38
CA GLU A 163 -16.66 0.97 9.80
C GLU A 163 -15.57 0.67 8.75
N ALA A 164 -15.92 0.68 7.46
CA ALA A 164 -14.97 0.46 6.38
C ALA A 164 -13.93 1.60 6.28
N ARG A 165 -14.32 2.85 6.51
CA ARG A 165 -13.41 4.01 6.60
C ARG A 165 -12.54 3.96 7.85
N ALA A 166 -13.10 3.53 8.98
CA ALA A 166 -12.36 3.32 10.21
C ALA A 166 -11.33 2.19 10.04
N ALA A 167 -11.69 1.08 9.40
CA ALA A 167 -10.78 -0.01 9.10
C ALA A 167 -9.65 0.41 8.15
N ARG A 168 -9.96 1.19 7.11
CA ARG A 168 -8.96 1.76 6.18
C ARG A 168 -8.01 2.74 6.89
N SER A 169 -8.52 3.56 7.80
CA SER A 169 -7.72 4.55 8.53
C SER A 169 -6.94 3.97 9.72
N ALA A 170 -7.41 2.87 10.31
CA ALA A 170 -6.75 2.19 11.43
C ALA A 170 -5.42 1.52 11.05
N GLY A 171 -5.12 1.40 9.75
CA GLY A 171 -3.96 0.67 9.26
C GLY A 171 -4.04 -0.82 9.58
N PRO A 172 -2.98 -1.58 9.31
CA PRO A 172 -2.95 -3.01 9.61
C PRO A 172 -3.06 -3.20 11.12
N SER A 173 -4.17 -3.77 11.60
CA SER A 173 -4.46 -3.90 13.05
C SER A 173 -3.44 -4.72 13.84
N TRP A 174 -2.53 -5.42 13.15
CA TRP A 174 -1.43 -6.18 13.74
C TRP A 174 -0.18 -5.33 14.01
N LEU A 175 -0.07 -4.14 13.42
CA LEU A 175 0.96 -3.17 13.75
C LEU A 175 0.43 -2.29 14.89
N PRO A 176 0.99 -2.39 16.12
CA PRO A 176 0.58 -1.50 17.19
C PRO A 176 0.84 -0.06 16.74
N LYS A 177 -0.09 0.87 17.01
CA LYS A 177 0.01 2.26 16.55
C LYS A 177 1.35 2.92 16.89
N GLU A 178 1.98 2.49 17.98
CA GLU A 178 3.30 2.91 18.43
C GLU A 178 4.41 2.60 17.42
N TRP A 179 4.27 1.54 16.63
CA TRP A 179 5.22 1.12 15.61
C TRP A 179 5.15 1.96 14.33
N ALA A 180 4.07 2.73 14.13
CA ALA A 180 4.01 3.69 13.02
C ALA A 180 5.07 4.80 13.17
N LEU A 181 5.52 5.08 14.40
CA LEU A 181 6.56 6.08 14.68
C LEU A 181 7.97 5.50 14.59
N VAL A 182 8.15 4.18 14.68
CA VAL A 182 9.46 3.51 14.61
C VAL A 182 10.23 3.84 13.32
N PRO A 183 9.66 3.74 12.10
CA PRO A 183 10.40 4.11 10.91
C PRO A 183 10.76 5.60 10.89
N LEU A 184 9.87 6.48 11.39
CA LEU A 184 10.15 7.90 11.52
C LEU A 184 11.33 8.16 12.48
N GLY A 185 11.38 7.44 13.60
CA GLY A 185 12.46 7.46 14.57
C GLY A 185 13.78 6.97 13.99
N ILE A 186 13.78 5.86 13.25
CA ILE A 186 14.97 5.31 12.58
C ILE A 186 15.52 6.30 11.55
N VAL A 187 14.66 6.87 10.71
CA VAL A 187 15.06 7.87 9.71
C VAL A 187 15.60 9.13 10.38
N SER A 188 14.96 9.60 11.45
CA SER A 188 15.42 10.77 12.20
C SER A 188 16.77 10.54 12.86
N LEU A 189 16.96 9.37 13.49
CA LEU A 189 18.22 8.98 14.11
C LEU A 189 19.34 8.87 13.08
N TRP A 190 19.06 8.27 11.92
CA TRP A 190 20.00 8.17 10.81
C TRP A 190 20.40 9.54 10.26
N PHE A 191 19.43 10.44 10.07
CA PHE A 191 19.69 11.80 9.62
C PHE A 191 20.53 12.60 10.63
N CYS A 192 20.22 12.49 11.93
CA CYS A 192 21.02 13.06 13.01
C CYS A 192 22.47 12.54 13.00
N TRP A 193 22.66 11.23 12.79
CA TRP A 193 23.98 10.63 12.68
C TRP A 193 24.77 11.16 11.48
N CYS A 194 24.13 11.27 10.30
CA CYS A 194 24.73 11.88 9.12
C CYS A 194 25.15 13.34 9.36
N LEU A 195 24.30 14.14 10.02
CA LEU A 195 24.63 15.53 10.39
C LEU A 195 25.81 15.60 11.36
N LEU A 196 25.84 14.72 12.37
CA LEU A 196 26.91 14.65 13.36
C LEU A 196 28.28 14.39 12.72
N ILE A 197 28.34 13.67 11.59
CA ILE A 197 29.58 13.40 10.85
C ILE A 197 29.87 14.50 9.81
N ALA A 198 28.85 14.96 9.09
CA ALA A 198 29.01 15.91 8.00
C ALA A 198 29.46 17.29 8.50
N VAL A 199 28.91 17.77 9.62
CA VAL A 199 29.21 19.10 10.16
C VAL A 199 30.69 19.25 10.58
N PRO A 200 31.28 18.33 11.38
CA PRO A 200 32.71 18.40 11.71
C PRO A 200 33.61 18.28 10.48
N ALA A 201 33.27 17.39 9.53
CA ALA A 201 34.05 17.23 8.30
C ALA A 201 34.05 18.53 7.46
N TRP A 202 32.90 19.19 7.35
CA TRP A 202 32.77 20.48 6.66
C TRP A 202 33.56 21.58 7.37
N LEU A 203 33.47 21.68 8.70
CA LEU A 203 34.23 22.65 9.49
C LEU A 203 35.74 22.44 9.38
N LEU A 204 36.20 21.18 9.45
CA LEU A 204 37.62 20.84 9.30
C LEU A 204 38.13 21.18 7.91
N SER A 205 37.36 20.90 6.85
CA SER A 205 37.69 21.28 5.47
C SER A 205 37.79 22.81 5.29
N GLY A 206 36.87 23.57 5.89
CA GLY A 206 36.92 25.03 5.88
C GLY A 206 38.15 25.58 6.61
N LEU A 207 38.47 25.02 7.78
CA LEU A 207 39.62 25.43 8.59
C LEU A 207 40.96 25.09 7.91
N THR A 208 41.10 23.93 7.29
CA THR A 208 42.31 23.57 6.54
C THR A 208 42.49 24.47 5.32
N GLY A 209 41.43 24.75 4.55
CA GLY A 209 41.49 25.66 3.40
C GLY A 209 41.77 27.12 3.80
N TRP A 210 41.27 27.57 4.95
CA TRP A 210 41.58 28.90 5.48
C TRP A 210 43.02 29.01 5.99
N ARG A 211 43.52 28.00 6.72
CA ARG A 211 44.90 27.96 7.20
C ARG A 211 45.90 27.86 6.04
N ALA A 212 45.60 27.04 5.03
CA ALA A 212 46.43 26.92 3.83
C ALA A 212 46.59 28.27 3.12
N ARG A 213 45.51 29.07 3.04
CA ARG A 213 45.56 30.44 2.46
C ARG A 213 46.34 31.44 3.32
N ARG A 214 46.44 31.24 4.63
CA ARG A 214 47.17 32.15 5.56
C ARG A 214 48.62 31.77 5.82
N ALA A 215 49.01 30.51 5.58
CA ALA A 215 50.38 30.07 5.81
C ALA A 215 51.31 30.60 4.71
N ARG A 216 51.98 31.74 4.98
CA ARG A 216 52.95 32.36 4.06
C ARG A 216 54.38 31.79 4.12
N ALA A 217 54.66 30.79 4.96
CA ALA A 217 55.96 30.10 4.95
C ALA A 217 55.87 28.70 5.55
N PRO A 218 56.56 27.69 4.98
CA PRO A 218 56.58 26.33 5.48
C PRO A 218 57.36 26.28 6.80
N ARG A 219 56.68 26.02 7.91
CA ARG A 219 57.31 25.60 9.17
C ARG A 219 56.99 24.13 9.41
N SER A 220 58.02 23.36 9.75
CA SER A 220 58.14 21.90 9.90
C SER A 220 57.17 21.18 10.86
N ARG A 221 56.03 21.78 11.24
CA ARG A 221 54.98 21.15 12.06
C ARG A 221 54.02 20.25 11.27
N GLY A 222 54.42 19.77 10.09
CA GLY A 222 53.56 19.03 9.14
C GLY A 222 53.06 17.68 9.63
N GLY A 223 53.80 16.99 10.52
CA GLY A 223 53.50 15.61 10.90
C GLY A 223 52.16 15.42 11.65
N VAL A 224 51.79 16.35 12.54
CA VAL A 224 50.54 16.22 13.33
C VAL A 224 49.31 16.51 12.47
N LEU A 225 49.41 17.50 11.58
CA LEU A 225 48.33 17.85 10.64
C LEU A 225 48.09 16.75 9.60
N ALA A 226 49.15 16.13 9.09
CA ALA A 226 49.04 15.00 8.18
C ALA A 226 48.37 13.79 8.85
N ARG A 227 48.72 13.48 10.10
CA ARG A 227 48.07 12.41 10.86
C ARG A 227 46.59 12.70 11.15
N LEU A 228 46.25 13.92 11.54
CA LEU A 228 44.85 14.32 11.76
C LEU A 228 44.03 14.29 10.45
N GLY A 229 44.64 14.68 9.32
CA GLY A 229 44.02 14.56 8.00
C GLY A 229 43.76 13.10 7.61
N GLY A 230 44.72 12.21 7.85
CA GLY A 230 44.56 10.77 7.62
C GLY A 230 43.43 10.16 8.46
N VAL A 231 43.35 10.51 9.75
CA VAL A 231 42.26 10.05 10.64
C VAL A 231 40.90 10.57 10.17
N ALA A 232 40.81 11.84 9.74
CA ALA A 232 39.57 12.40 9.22
C ALA A 232 39.10 11.71 7.93
N ILE A 233 40.02 11.47 6.97
CA ILE A 233 39.71 10.74 5.74
C ILE A 233 39.27 9.31 6.06
N TRP A 234 39.95 8.64 7.00
CA TRP A 234 39.60 7.29 7.40
C TRP A 234 38.22 7.21 8.08
N LEU A 235 37.90 8.16 8.96
CA LEU A 235 36.58 8.28 9.59
C LEU A 235 35.47 8.53 8.56
N VAL A 236 35.68 9.45 7.62
CA VAL A 236 34.70 9.75 6.55
C VAL A 236 34.56 8.56 5.60
N GLY A 237 35.66 7.97 5.16
CA GLY A 237 35.65 6.78 4.31
C GLY A 237 34.97 5.58 4.99
N GLY A 238 35.29 5.33 6.26
CA GLY A 238 34.69 4.27 7.06
C GLY A 238 33.19 4.49 7.31
N THR A 239 32.76 5.72 7.58
CA THR A 239 31.33 6.02 7.76
C THR A 239 30.54 5.90 6.46
N ILE A 240 31.09 6.32 5.32
CA ILE A 240 30.47 6.08 4.01
C ILE A 240 30.36 4.57 3.73
N ALA A 241 31.44 3.82 3.97
CA ALA A 241 31.46 2.37 3.76
C ALA A 241 30.45 1.62 4.66
N ALA A 242 30.24 2.09 5.90
CA ALA A 242 29.27 1.50 6.82
C ALA A 242 27.82 1.94 6.55
N THR A 243 27.60 3.18 6.08
CA THR A 243 26.24 3.72 5.84
C THR A 243 25.60 3.20 4.56
N LEU A 244 26.40 2.90 3.52
CA LEU A 244 25.90 2.31 2.27
C LEU A 244 25.13 0.98 2.45
N PRO A 245 25.67 -0.05 3.13
CA PRO A 245 24.95 -1.30 3.36
C PRO A 245 23.73 -1.10 4.27
N LEU A 246 23.81 -0.23 5.27
CA LEU A 246 22.68 0.09 6.13
C LEU A 246 21.53 0.73 5.34
N ALA A 247 21.83 1.72 4.50
CA ALA A 247 20.85 2.37 3.64
C ALA A 247 20.23 1.38 2.65
N ALA A 248 21.02 0.45 2.10
CA ALA A 248 20.52 -0.61 1.23
C ALA A 248 19.54 -1.55 1.96
N ILE A 249 19.85 -1.96 3.20
CA ILE A 249 18.96 -2.80 4.02
C ILE A 249 17.64 -2.07 4.33
N VAL A 250 17.71 -0.78 4.69
CA VAL A 250 16.50 0.02 4.97
C VAL A 250 15.64 0.19 3.73
N LEU A 251 16.24 0.48 2.57
CA LEU A 251 15.53 0.58 1.30
C LEU A 251 14.89 -0.74 0.88
N LEU A 252 15.61 -1.86 1.04
CA LEU A 252 15.07 -3.20 0.78
C LEU A 252 13.90 -3.52 1.72
N GLY A 253 14.06 -3.27 3.02
CA GLY A 253 13.02 -3.50 4.01
C GLY A 253 11.76 -2.66 3.75
N ALA A 254 11.94 -1.38 3.43
CA ALA A 254 10.84 -0.49 3.05
C ALA A 254 10.15 -0.93 1.76
N GLY A 255 10.92 -1.34 0.75
CA GLY A 255 10.39 -1.86 -0.51
C GLY A 255 9.59 -3.15 -0.32
N VAL A 256 10.13 -4.12 0.42
CA VAL A 256 9.45 -5.39 0.72
C VAL A 256 8.20 -5.16 1.55
N CYS A 257 8.25 -4.32 2.59
CA CYS A 257 7.07 -3.97 3.38
C CYS A 257 6.01 -3.25 2.54
N GLY A 258 6.41 -2.34 1.66
CA GLY A 258 5.50 -1.64 0.75
C GLY A 258 4.79 -2.62 -0.19
N VAL A 259 5.53 -3.55 -0.81
CA VAL A 259 4.96 -4.59 -1.68
C VAL A 259 4.02 -5.53 -0.91
N LEU A 260 4.41 -5.99 0.28
CA LEU A 260 3.57 -6.85 1.12
C LEU A 260 2.30 -6.13 1.58
N ALA A 261 2.41 -4.88 2.02
CA ALA A 261 1.26 -4.08 2.43
C ALA A 261 0.29 -3.85 1.26
N HIS A 262 0.81 -3.55 0.07
CA HIS A 262 -0.01 -3.34 -1.11
C HIS A 262 -0.70 -4.63 -1.60
N GLY A 263 0.04 -5.75 -1.62
CA GLY A 263 -0.51 -7.05 -1.97
C GLY A 263 -1.62 -7.54 -1.03
N LEU A 264 -1.59 -7.14 0.24
CA LEU A 264 -2.64 -7.45 1.22
C LEU A 264 -3.88 -6.56 1.08
N THR A 265 -3.79 -5.40 0.42
CA THR A 265 -4.91 -4.45 0.31
C THR A 265 -5.89 -4.72 -0.84
N ALA A 266 -5.78 -5.86 -1.53
CA ALA A 266 -6.72 -6.37 -2.55
C ALA A 266 -7.10 -5.41 -3.71
N SER A 267 -6.55 -4.19 -3.75
CA SER A 267 -6.65 -3.30 -4.90
C SER A 267 -5.70 -3.82 -5.97
N GLY A 268 -6.25 -4.38 -7.05
CA GLY A 268 -5.55 -5.14 -8.09
C GLY A 268 -4.52 -4.38 -8.92
N ASP A 269 -3.98 -3.25 -8.46
CA ASP A 269 -2.95 -2.48 -9.15
C ASP A 269 -1.55 -3.08 -8.95
N LEU A 270 -1.36 -4.28 -9.51
CA LEU A 270 -0.06 -4.95 -9.64
C LEU A 270 0.98 -4.08 -10.36
N LEU A 271 0.53 -3.15 -11.21
CA LEU A 271 1.41 -2.27 -11.98
C LEU A 271 2.25 -1.36 -11.07
N TRP A 272 1.63 -0.69 -10.09
CA TRP A 272 2.33 0.28 -9.24
C TRP A 272 3.32 -0.40 -8.28
N SER A 273 2.92 -1.53 -7.69
CA SER A 273 3.81 -2.33 -6.85
C SER A 273 5.00 -2.89 -7.63
N GLY A 274 4.77 -3.37 -8.86
CA GLY A 274 5.83 -3.80 -9.78
C GLY A 274 6.79 -2.67 -10.14
N LEU A 275 6.28 -1.48 -10.42
CA LEU A 275 7.09 -0.30 -10.78
C LEU A 275 7.96 0.17 -9.60
N LEU A 276 7.40 0.20 -8.38
CA LEU A 276 8.14 0.53 -7.17
C LEU A 276 9.23 -0.50 -6.86
N ALA A 277 8.92 -1.80 -7.00
CA ALA A 277 9.90 -2.86 -6.82
C ALA A 277 11.03 -2.77 -7.86
N ALA A 278 10.69 -2.54 -9.13
CA ALA A 278 11.67 -2.37 -10.20
C ALA A 278 12.55 -1.13 -9.99
N ALA A 279 11.98 0.00 -9.56
CA ALA A 279 12.74 1.21 -9.24
C ALA A 279 13.70 0.98 -8.06
N THR A 280 13.25 0.27 -7.02
CA THR A 280 14.07 -0.08 -5.85
C THR A 280 15.23 -0.99 -6.23
N VAL A 281 14.96 -2.07 -6.96
CA VAL A 281 15.99 -3.01 -7.44
C VAL A 281 16.95 -2.30 -8.41
N GLY A 282 16.43 -1.50 -9.34
CA GLY A 282 17.22 -0.71 -10.27
C GLY A 282 18.17 0.27 -9.57
N GLY A 283 17.69 0.96 -8.53
CA GLY A 283 18.49 1.85 -7.70
C GLY A 283 19.64 1.11 -7.00
N ILE A 284 19.36 -0.06 -6.40
CA ILE A 284 20.37 -0.89 -5.75
C ILE A 284 21.41 -1.39 -6.75
N VAL A 285 20.98 -1.88 -7.92
CA VAL A 285 21.89 -2.36 -8.98
C VAL A 285 22.79 -1.24 -9.49
N VAL A 286 22.26 -0.04 -9.72
CA VAL A 286 23.06 1.13 -10.12
C VAL A 286 24.06 1.50 -9.03
N MET A 287 23.65 1.49 -7.76
CA MET A 287 24.53 1.78 -6.63
C MET A 287 25.68 0.76 -6.53
N VAL A 288 25.38 -0.54 -6.61
CA VAL A 288 26.37 -1.62 -6.58
C VAL A 288 27.30 -1.58 -7.79
N ARG A 289 26.76 -1.35 -9.01
CA ARG A 289 27.62 -1.18 -10.20
C ARG A 289 28.55 0.01 -10.06
N ARG A 290 28.08 1.11 -9.46
CA ARG A 290 28.89 2.32 -9.31
C ARG A 290 29.97 2.18 -8.22
N SER A 291 29.73 1.37 -7.19
CA SER A 291 30.75 1.05 -6.17
C SER A 291 31.75 -0.01 -6.61
N LEU A 292 31.33 -0.96 -7.47
CA LEU A 292 32.22 -1.98 -8.05
C LEU A 292 32.92 -1.52 -9.33
N ALA A 293 32.44 -0.46 -9.98
CA ALA A 293 33.15 0.13 -11.11
C ALA A 293 34.56 0.50 -10.63
N PRO A 294 35.62 0.06 -11.34
CA PRO A 294 36.96 0.51 -11.02
C PRO A 294 36.92 2.03 -10.95
N PRO A 295 37.53 2.67 -9.94
CA PRO A 295 37.64 4.12 -9.92
C PRO A 295 38.15 4.49 -11.30
N ARG A 296 37.36 5.23 -12.09
CA ARG A 296 37.80 5.67 -13.41
C ARG A 296 39.14 6.29 -13.15
N GLN A 297 40.20 5.65 -13.62
CA GLN A 297 41.51 6.26 -13.65
C GLN A 297 41.27 7.49 -14.50
N LEU A 298 41.10 8.62 -13.83
CA LEU A 298 41.15 9.92 -14.47
C LEU A 298 42.46 9.87 -15.21
N ASP A 299 42.38 9.94 -16.53
CA ASP A 299 43.54 9.94 -17.40
C ASP A 299 44.48 10.98 -16.80
N PRO A 300 45.63 10.58 -16.23
CA PRO A 300 46.39 11.42 -15.32
C PRO A 300 46.86 12.71 -16.00
N GLY A 301 46.72 12.78 -17.33
CA GLY A 301 47.08 13.90 -18.17
C GLY A 301 48.43 13.63 -18.81
N ALA A 302 48.96 14.63 -19.51
CA ALA A 302 50.28 14.50 -20.10
C ALA A 302 51.33 14.36 -18.98
N ARG A 303 52.14 13.29 -19.04
CA ARG A 303 53.30 13.14 -18.16
C ARG A 303 54.28 14.26 -18.48
N VAL A 304 54.66 15.02 -17.47
CA VAL A 304 55.70 16.03 -17.59
C VAL A 304 57.05 15.32 -17.52
N ASP A 305 57.87 15.53 -18.54
CA ASP A 305 59.26 15.08 -18.54
C ASP A 305 60.07 15.93 -17.55
N LEU A 306 60.44 15.31 -16.43
CA LEU A 306 61.20 15.95 -15.35
C LEU A 306 62.68 16.13 -15.72
N ASP A 307 63.21 15.30 -16.62
CA ASP A 307 64.61 15.41 -17.07
C ASP A 307 64.76 16.59 -18.04
N ALA A 308 63.73 16.88 -18.82
CA ALA A 308 63.66 18.08 -19.65
C ALA A 308 63.48 19.38 -18.83
N ARG A 309 63.14 19.30 -17.53
CA ARG A 309 62.88 20.47 -16.66
C ARG A 309 63.57 20.35 -15.29
N PRO A 310 64.91 20.52 -15.22
CA PRO A 310 65.67 20.30 -13.99
C PRO A 310 65.28 21.24 -12.84
N GLU A 311 64.81 22.45 -13.15
CA GLU A 311 64.33 23.39 -12.14
C GLU A 311 63.07 22.87 -11.42
N LEU A 312 62.16 22.25 -12.17
CA LEU A 312 60.94 21.66 -11.61
C LEU A 312 61.28 20.45 -10.75
N ARG A 313 62.19 19.59 -11.21
CA ARG A 313 62.68 18.43 -10.45
C ARG A 313 63.32 18.86 -9.14
N ARG A 314 64.21 19.86 -9.18
CA ARG A 314 64.86 20.41 -7.98
C ARG A 314 63.85 20.98 -6.98
N LEU A 315 62.84 21.69 -7.48
CA LEU A 315 61.76 22.22 -6.64
C LEU A 315 60.97 21.08 -5.97
N LEU A 316 60.64 20.03 -6.72
CA LEU A 316 59.92 18.86 -6.21
C LEU A 316 60.75 18.07 -5.18
N ASP A 317 62.05 17.90 -5.42
CA ASP A 317 62.96 17.24 -4.49
C ASP A 317 63.12 18.08 -3.19
N GLU A 318 63.19 19.40 -3.31
CA GLU A 318 63.23 20.30 -2.16
C GLU A 318 61.92 20.25 -1.34
N ILE A 319 60.77 20.27 -2.03
CA ILE A 319 59.45 20.12 -1.39
C ILE A 319 59.34 18.73 -0.72
N ALA A 320 59.77 17.67 -1.39
CA ALA A 320 59.75 16.32 -0.86
C ALA A 320 60.62 16.21 0.41
N GLY A 321 61.82 16.81 0.39
CA GLY A 321 62.70 16.91 1.55
C GLY A 321 62.09 17.71 2.70
N GLN A 322 61.37 18.80 2.41
CA GLN A 322 60.69 19.61 3.43
C GLN A 322 59.47 18.92 4.05
N ILE A 323 58.73 18.12 3.26
CA ILE A 323 57.54 17.38 3.72
C ILE A 323 57.92 16.02 4.34
N GLY A 324 59.12 15.50 4.04
CA GLY A 324 59.58 14.20 4.51
C GLY A 324 58.98 13.03 3.72
N VAL A 325 58.73 13.22 2.42
CA VAL A 325 58.24 12.19 1.50
C VAL A 325 59.31 11.85 0.46
N ALA A 326 59.18 10.69 -0.18
CA ALA A 326 60.05 10.33 -1.29
C ALA A 326 59.91 11.34 -2.45
N PRO A 327 61.00 11.63 -3.20
CA PRO A 327 60.94 12.51 -4.36
C PRO A 327 59.98 11.96 -5.42
N ALA A 328 59.22 12.85 -6.06
CA ALA A 328 58.20 12.48 -7.03
C ALA A 328 58.84 11.88 -8.29
N VAL A 329 58.40 10.68 -8.68
CA VAL A 329 58.96 9.95 -9.83
C VAL A 329 58.27 10.35 -11.14
N ALA A 330 57.03 10.82 -11.06
CA ALA A 330 56.28 11.32 -12.20
C ALA A 330 55.31 12.43 -11.80
N VAL A 331 55.20 13.45 -12.66
CA VAL A 331 54.21 14.52 -12.51
C VAL A 331 53.30 14.50 -13.72
N PHE A 332 52.00 14.59 -13.49
CA PHE A 332 51.02 14.64 -14.57
C PHE A 332 50.19 15.91 -14.47
N VAL A 333 49.95 16.55 -15.61
CA VAL A 333 49.17 17.79 -15.69
C VAL A 333 47.86 17.49 -16.38
N THR A 334 46.75 17.60 -15.64
CA THR A 334 45.41 17.46 -16.20
C THR A 334 44.94 18.78 -16.80
N ALA A 335 44.57 18.76 -18.09
CA ALA A 335 44.09 19.94 -18.83
C ALA A 335 42.59 20.23 -18.57
N ALA A 336 42.11 19.99 -17.35
CA ALA A 336 40.75 20.35 -16.98
C ALA A 336 40.67 21.86 -16.64
N PRO A 337 39.61 22.58 -17.05
CA PRO A 337 39.43 23.99 -16.69
C PRO A 337 39.29 24.10 -15.16
N GLY A 338 40.31 24.64 -14.50
CA GLY A 338 40.44 24.68 -13.03
C GLY A 338 41.67 23.97 -12.44
N THR A 339 42.60 23.50 -13.28
CA THR A 339 43.98 23.00 -13.00
C THR A 339 44.29 22.66 -11.54
N GLN A 340 44.02 21.40 -11.19
CA GLN A 340 44.68 20.73 -10.06
C GLN A 340 45.81 19.87 -10.64
N ALA A 341 47.06 20.15 -10.26
CA ALA A 341 48.17 19.25 -10.57
C ALA A 341 48.14 18.08 -9.58
N SER A 342 48.09 16.84 -10.08
CA SER A 342 48.20 15.63 -9.27
C SER A 342 49.65 15.11 -9.35
N ILE A 343 50.29 14.98 -8.20
CA ILE A 343 51.66 14.46 -8.06
C ILE A 343 51.56 13.06 -7.48
N TYR A 344 52.20 12.08 -8.13
CA TYR A 344 52.19 10.65 -7.73
C TYR A 344 53.60 10.19 -7.34
#